data_AF-A0A7J4CTR6-F1
#
_entry.id   AF-A0A7J4CTR6-F1
#
_cell.length_a   1.000
_cell.length_b   1.000
_cell.length_c   1.000
_cell.angle_alpha   90.00
_cell.angle_beta   90.00
_cell.angle_gamma   90.00
#
_symmetry.space_group_name_H-M   'P 1'
#
loop_
_entity.id
_entity.type
_entity.pdbx_description
1 polymer ?
#
loop_
_entity_poly.entity_id
_entity_poly.type
_entity_poly.pdbx_seq_one_letter_code
_entity_poly.pdbx_strand_id
1 'polypeptide(L)'
;MFGNVTFIMLDLVVFLVLVAYFANRGLGNMSQSLRQLAIFLLDKAPVGLVDLFDKGEGKGARNWMMLGGLWFCIAATLGFLQTWLRYDPTALDSLSSVGWSYNADALAQVTDMVLVWGGFGMVLIGAGLVIQSRAAGAALASEANATLVAFGWSVLILVNILISIFIEVGRFEQTLLNLIS
;
A
#
# COMPACT_ATOMS: atom_id res chain seq x y z
N MET A 1 -23.05 -16.26 7.01
CA MET A 1 -22.51 -15.06 6.33
C MET A 1 -22.74 -13.77 7.12
N PHE A 2 -23.87 -13.57 7.79
CA PHE A 2 -24.13 -12.34 8.59
C PHE A 2 -23.13 -12.13 9.74
N GLY A 3 -22.77 -13.17 10.50
CA GLY A 3 -21.89 -13.07 11.69
C GLY A 3 -20.57 -12.33 11.43
N ASN A 4 -19.79 -12.76 10.43
CA ASN A 4 -18.49 -12.15 10.10
C ASN A 4 -18.60 -10.67 9.72
N VAL A 5 -19.64 -10.29 8.97
CA VAL A 5 -19.82 -8.89 8.55
C VAL A 5 -20.11 -8.01 9.76
N THR A 6 -20.98 -8.47 10.68
CA THR A 6 -21.24 -7.75 11.94
C THR A 6 -19.98 -7.58 12.79
N PHE A 7 -19.12 -8.59 12.89
CA PHE A 7 -17.86 -8.47 13.63
C PHE A 7 -16.92 -7.44 12.99
N ILE A 8 -16.75 -7.47 11.66
CA ILE A 8 -15.91 -6.49 10.94
C ILE A 8 -16.44 -5.07 11.13
N MET A 9 -17.76 -4.87 11.08
CA MET A 9 -18.37 -3.55 11.29
C MET A 9 -18.22 -3.07 12.73
N LEU A 10 -18.34 -3.97 13.71
CA LEU A 10 -18.13 -3.64 15.11
C LEU A 10 -16.67 -3.26 15.38
N ASP A 11 -15.71 -4.02 14.84
CA ASP A 11 -14.28 -3.72 14.95
C ASP A 11 -13.94 -2.35 14.35
N LEU A 12 -14.50 -2.03 13.17
CA LEU A 12 -14.35 -0.72 12.55
C LEU A 12 -14.87 0.40 13.46
N VAL A 13 -16.07 0.25 14.02
CA VAL A 13 -16.68 1.26 14.90
C VAL A 13 -15.85 1.44 16.17
N VAL A 14 -15.43 0.35 16.81
CA VAL A 14 -14.57 0.40 18.00
C VAL A 14 -13.26 1.11 17.68
N PHE A 15 -12.63 0.78 16.56
CA PHE A 15 -11.40 1.43 16.12
C PHE A 15 -11.58 2.93 15.90
N LEU A 16 -12.66 3.36 15.21
CA LEU A 16 -12.95 4.77 14.99
C LEU A 16 -13.20 5.53 16.30
N VAL A 17 -13.92 4.93 17.25
CA VAL A 17 -14.13 5.51 18.58
C VAL A 17 -12.82 5.67 19.34
N LEU A 18 -11.95 4.67 19.31
CA LEU A 18 -10.62 4.75 19.93
C LEU A 18 -9.78 5.86 19.29
N VAL A 19 -9.73 5.92 17.97
CA VAL A 19 -9.01 6.98 17.25
C VAL A 19 -9.54 8.36 17.63
N ALA A 20 -10.86 8.55 17.66
CA ALA A 20 -11.47 9.81 18.07
C ALA A 20 -11.14 10.16 19.54
N TYR A 21 -11.18 9.17 20.44
CA TYR A 21 -10.85 9.36 21.84
C TYR A 21 -9.39 9.82 22.03
N PHE A 22 -8.44 9.14 21.40
CA PHE A 22 -7.01 9.47 21.49
C PHE A 22 -6.65 10.75 20.74
N ALA A 23 -7.31 11.05 19.62
CA ALA A 23 -7.10 12.30 18.88
C ALA A 23 -7.47 13.52 19.73
N ASN A 24 -8.53 13.44 20.53
CA ASN A 24 -9.00 14.55 21.37
C ASN A 24 -8.21 14.70 22.69
N ARG A 25 -7.77 13.59 23.31
CA ARG A 25 -7.09 13.62 24.62
C ARG A 25 -5.56 13.58 24.53
N GLY A 26 -5.01 13.28 23.36
CA GLY A 26 -3.60 12.96 23.20
C GLY A 26 -3.21 11.64 23.88
N LEU A 27 -1.96 11.21 23.70
CA LEU A 27 -1.44 9.94 24.24
C LEU A 27 -0.96 10.04 25.70
N GLY A 28 -1.52 10.97 26.48
CA GLY A 28 -1.11 11.22 27.86
C GLY A 28 0.40 11.52 27.98
N ASN A 29 1.07 10.91 28.96
CA ASN A 29 2.49 11.13 29.25
C ASN A 29 3.44 10.61 28.16
N MET A 30 2.98 9.73 27.25
CA MET A 30 3.81 9.21 26.16
C MET A 30 3.98 10.23 25.02
N SER A 31 3.16 11.28 24.98
CA SER A 31 3.21 12.30 23.93
C SER A 31 4.58 12.98 23.82
N GLN A 32 5.27 13.20 24.95
CA GLN A 32 6.62 13.79 24.95
C GLN A 32 7.67 12.85 24.32
N SER A 33 7.66 11.57 24.70
CA SER A 33 8.58 10.56 24.13
C SER A 33 8.31 10.32 22.64
N LEU A 34 7.05 10.28 22.24
CA LEU A 34 6.66 10.12 20.84
C LEU A 34 7.02 11.34 19.99
N ARG A 35 6.92 12.54 20.56
CA ARG A 35 7.40 13.76 19.89
C ARG A 35 8.92 13.70 19.68
N GLN A 36 9.68 13.28 20.68
CA GLN A 36 11.14 13.14 20.53
C GLN A 36 11.51 12.07 19.51
N LEU A 37 10.83 10.92 19.50
CA LEU A 37 11.02 9.88 18.50
C LEU A 37 10.65 10.39 17.09
N ALA A 38 9.54 11.12 16.95
CA ALA A 38 9.15 11.71 15.69
C ALA A 38 10.20 12.69 15.15
N ILE A 39 10.70 13.59 16.01
CA ILE A 39 11.78 14.53 15.66
C ILE A 39 13.06 13.77 15.28
N PHE A 40 13.43 12.73 16.03
CA PHE A 40 14.58 11.89 15.70
C PHE A 40 14.45 11.20 14.33
N LEU A 41 13.28 10.65 14.01
CA LEU A 41 13.03 10.02 12.70
C LEU A 41 13.04 11.04 11.56
N LEU A 42 12.58 12.26 11.83
CA LEU A 42 12.63 13.40 10.91
C LEU A 42 14.09 13.82 10.62
N ASP A 43 14.91 13.95 11.66
CA ASP A 43 16.33 14.30 11.54
C ASP A 43 17.14 13.18 10.85
N LYS A 44 16.69 11.93 10.97
CA LYS A 44 17.33 10.76 10.37
C LYS A 44 16.84 10.44 8.95
N ALA A 45 15.95 11.26 8.38
CA ALA A 45 15.60 11.12 6.97
C ALA A 45 16.88 11.18 6.11
N PRO A 46 17.07 10.26 5.15
CA PRO A 46 18.32 10.13 4.42
C PRO A 46 18.69 11.45 3.75
N VAL A 47 19.76 12.07 4.28
CA VAL A 47 20.24 13.39 3.88
C VAL A 47 20.60 13.35 2.40
N GLY A 48 20.08 14.30 1.61
CA GLY A 48 20.25 14.36 0.16
C GLY A 48 19.17 13.66 -0.68
N LEU A 49 18.55 12.57 -0.20
CA LEU A 49 17.41 11.93 -0.91
C LEU A 49 16.11 12.69 -0.66
N VAL A 50 15.88 13.13 0.58
CA VAL A 50 14.70 13.91 0.94
C VAL A 50 14.70 15.30 0.27
N ASP A 51 15.88 15.84 -0.03
CA ASP A 51 16.02 17.14 -0.71
C ASP A 51 15.62 17.10 -2.19
N LEU A 52 15.47 15.90 -2.77
CA LEU A 52 14.95 15.72 -4.13
C LEU A 52 13.44 15.95 -4.22
N PHE A 53 12.73 16.01 -3.09
CA PHE A 53 11.28 16.11 -3.03
C PHE A 53 10.82 17.51 -2.61
N ASP A 54 9.69 17.94 -3.20
CA ASP A 54 9.08 19.23 -2.95
C ASP A 54 8.67 19.37 -1.47
N LYS A 55 9.10 20.47 -0.84
CA LYS A 55 8.81 20.82 0.56
C LYS A 55 7.56 21.69 0.71
N GLY A 56 6.85 21.98 -0.39
CA GLY A 56 5.62 22.76 -0.39
C GLY A 56 4.52 22.15 0.48
N GLU A 57 3.72 23.00 1.09
CA GLU A 57 2.61 22.59 1.95
C GLU A 57 1.61 21.70 1.21
N GLY A 58 1.23 20.58 1.85
CA GLY A 58 0.26 19.62 1.33
C GLY A 58 0.79 18.71 0.20
N LYS A 59 2.06 18.85 -0.21
CA LYS A 59 2.65 18.05 -1.29
C LYS A 59 2.80 16.58 -0.90
N GLY A 60 3.19 16.31 0.34
CA GLY A 60 3.32 14.96 0.87
C GLY A 60 2.00 14.21 0.79
N ALA A 61 0.94 14.78 1.37
CA ALA A 61 -0.39 14.19 1.35
C ALA A 61 -0.92 14.00 -0.08
N ARG A 62 -0.70 14.97 -0.97
CA ARG A 62 -1.06 14.86 -2.39
C ARG A 62 -0.34 13.72 -3.10
N ASN A 63 0.96 13.54 -2.85
CA ASN A 63 1.75 12.48 -3.48
C ASN A 63 1.28 11.09 -3.04
N TRP A 64 0.92 10.90 -1.76
CA TRP A 64 0.28 9.68 -1.27
C TRP A 64 -1.02 9.37 -2.02
N MET A 65 -1.91 10.36 -2.15
CA MET A 65 -3.18 10.16 -2.87
C MET A 65 -2.99 9.91 -4.36
N MET A 66 -2.02 10.58 -5.00
CA MET A 66 -1.74 10.41 -6.43
C MET A 66 -1.14 9.04 -6.74
N LEU A 67 -0.14 8.61 -5.97
CA LEU A 67 0.41 7.26 -6.08
C LEU A 67 -0.65 6.21 -5.78
N GLY A 68 -1.48 6.45 -4.76
CA GLY A 68 -2.62 5.58 -4.47
C GLY A 68 -3.61 5.47 -5.63
N GLY A 69 -3.96 6.59 -6.28
CA GLY A 69 -4.78 6.60 -7.48
C GLY A 69 -4.16 5.82 -8.64
N LEU A 70 -2.85 5.96 -8.86
CA LEU A 70 -2.11 5.19 -9.87
C LEU A 70 -2.20 3.68 -9.59
N TRP A 71 -1.96 3.27 -8.36
CA TRP A 71 -2.09 1.87 -7.95
C TRP A 71 -3.53 1.37 -8.04
N PHE A 72 -4.51 2.24 -7.82
CA PHE A 72 -5.92 1.90 -8.00
C PHE A 72 -6.24 1.55 -9.45
N CYS A 73 -5.66 2.26 -10.43
CA CYS A 73 -5.79 1.92 -11.85
C CYS A 73 -5.18 0.55 -12.17
N ILE A 74 -4.02 0.24 -11.56
CA ILE A 74 -3.38 -1.08 -11.71
C ILE A 74 -4.25 -2.17 -11.08
N ALA A 75 -4.74 -1.96 -9.86
CA ALA A 75 -5.63 -2.89 -9.17
C ALA A 75 -6.92 -3.14 -9.96
N ALA A 76 -7.52 -2.10 -10.55
CA ALA A 76 -8.71 -2.23 -11.37
C ALA A 76 -8.45 -3.08 -12.63
N THR A 77 -7.28 -2.90 -13.25
CA THR A 77 -6.86 -3.72 -14.41
C THR A 77 -6.69 -5.18 -14.02
N LEU A 78 -6.02 -5.45 -12.89
CA LEU A 78 -5.82 -6.81 -12.39
C LEU A 78 -7.15 -7.47 -11.96
N GLY A 79 -8.03 -6.72 -11.29
CA GLY A 79 -9.36 -7.19 -10.91
C GLY A 79 -10.26 -7.46 -12.11
N PHE A 80 -10.13 -6.68 -13.18
CA PHE A 80 -10.76 -6.99 -14.46
C PHE A 80 -10.25 -8.31 -15.03
N LEU A 81 -8.93 -8.52 -15.11
CA LEU A 81 -8.34 -9.77 -15.60
C LEU A 81 -8.79 -10.98 -14.77
N GLN A 82 -8.80 -10.85 -13.45
CA GLN A 82 -9.28 -11.89 -12.53
C GLN A 82 -10.75 -12.23 -12.79
N THR A 83 -11.60 -11.21 -13.00
CA THR A 83 -13.03 -11.41 -13.28
C THR A 83 -13.23 -12.03 -14.66
N TRP A 84 -12.43 -11.63 -15.65
CA TRP A 84 -12.49 -12.17 -17.00
C TRP A 84 -12.11 -13.64 -17.03
N LEU A 85 -11.05 -14.05 -16.33
CA LEU A 85 -10.67 -15.45 -16.19
C LEU A 85 -11.71 -16.32 -15.49
N ARG A 86 -12.46 -15.75 -14.54
CA ARG A 86 -13.59 -16.45 -13.91
C ARG A 86 -14.76 -16.64 -14.88
N TYR A 87 -14.93 -15.71 -15.82
CA TYR A 87 -15.96 -15.79 -16.85
C TYR A 87 -15.56 -16.74 -17.99
N ASP A 88 -14.31 -16.67 -18.44
CA ASP A 88 -13.72 -17.50 -19.49
C ASP A 88 -12.31 -17.96 -19.07
N PRO A 89 -12.16 -19.24 -18.68
CA PRO A 89 -10.87 -19.79 -18.26
C PRO A 89 -9.78 -19.74 -19.33
N THR A 90 -10.14 -19.61 -20.61
CA THR A 90 -9.21 -19.60 -21.75
C THR A 90 -8.87 -18.19 -22.24
N ALA A 91 -9.39 -17.15 -21.59
CA ALA A 91 -9.23 -15.75 -22.02
C ALA A 91 -7.76 -15.30 -22.18
N LEU A 92 -6.85 -15.86 -21.36
CA LEU A 92 -5.43 -15.52 -21.38
C LEU A 92 -4.57 -16.55 -22.14
N ASP A 93 -5.16 -17.58 -22.75
CA ASP A 93 -4.41 -18.60 -23.50
C ASP A 93 -3.72 -18.00 -24.73
N SER A 94 -4.25 -16.89 -25.27
CA SER A 94 -3.58 -16.14 -26.32
C SER A 94 -2.21 -15.58 -25.88
N LEU A 95 -2.01 -15.28 -24.60
CA LEU A 95 -0.72 -14.82 -24.05
C LEU A 95 0.26 -15.97 -23.83
N SER A 96 -0.21 -17.21 -23.74
CA SER A 96 0.65 -18.40 -23.73
C SER A 96 1.45 -18.54 -25.02
N SER A 97 0.93 -18.00 -26.14
CA SER A 97 1.65 -17.97 -27.43
C SER A 97 2.92 -17.12 -27.42
N VAL A 98 3.03 -16.18 -26.47
CA VAL A 98 4.24 -15.36 -26.20
C VAL A 98 5.10 -15.98 -25.07
N GLY A 99 4.74 -17.18 -24.59
CA GLY A 99 5.47 -17.91 -23.56
C GLY A 99 5.08 -17.55 -22.13
N TRP A 100 3.96 -16.85 -21.91
CA TRP A 100 3.51 -16.50 -20.55
C TRP A 100 2.53 -17.55 -20.00
N SER A 101 2.91 -18.24 -18.93
CA SER A 101 1.99 -19.08 -18.15
C SER A 101 1.46 -18.29 -16.94
N TYR A 102 0.14 -18.25 -16.78
CA TYR A 102 -0.48 -17.50 -15.69
C TYR A 102 -0.96 -18.44 -14.56
N ASN A 103 -0.96 -17.94 -13.32
CA ASN A 103 -1.56 -18.60 -12.16
C ASN A 103 -2.72 -17.76 -11.61
N ALA A 104 -3.93 -18.34 -11.59
CA ALA A 104 -5.17 -17.71 -11.14
C ALA A 104 -5.12 -17.22 -9.68
N ASP A 105 -4.57 -18.05 -8.81
CA ASP A 105 -4.51 -17.78 -7.39
C ASP A 105 -3.45 -16.73 -7.08
N ALA A 106 -2.31 -16.79 -7.78
CA ALA A 106 -1.27 -15.75 -7.69
C ALA A 106 -1.80 -14.39 -8.19
N LEU A 107 -2.53 -14.38 -9.31
CA LEU A 107 -3.16 -13.16 -9.84
C LEU A 107 -4.16 -12.58 -8.83
N ALA A 108 -4.98 -13.42 -8.19
CA ALA A 108 -5.91 -13.01 -7.15
C ALA A 108 -5.20 -12.36 -5.96
N GLN A 109 -4.15 -13.02 -5.45
CA GLN A 109 -3.39 -12.54 -4.30
C GLN A 109 -2.69 -11.20 -4.60
N VAL A 110 -2.09 -11.06 -5.78
CA VAL A 110 -1.46 -9.81 -6.22
C VAL A 110 -2.51 -8.71 -6.38
N THR A 111 -3.69 -9.03 -6.93
CA THR A 111 -4.80 -8.07 -7.06
C THR A 111 -5.22 -7.53 -5.70
N ASP A 112 -5.47 -8.41 -4.73
CA ASP A 112 -5.88 -8.01 -3.38
C ASP A 112 -4.80 -7.18 -2.67
N MET A 113 -3.55 -7.59 -2.78
CA MET A 113 -2.42 -6.86 -2.20
C MET A 113 -2.30 -5.45 -2.78
N VAL A 114 -2.34 -5.32 -4.11
CA VAL A 114 -2.21 -4.03 -4.80
C VAL A 114 -3.42 -3.15 -4.51
N LEU A 115 -4.62 -3.71 -4.46
CA LEU A 115 -5.83 -2.96 -4.12
C LEU A 115 -5.78 -2.42 -2.70
N VAL A 116 -5.46 -3.26 -1.72
CA VAL A 116 -5.48 -2.90 -0.30
C VAL A 116 -4.32 -1.99 0.07
N TRP A 117 -3.10 -2.34 -0.32
CA TRP A 117 -1.90 -1.62 0.13
C TRP A 117 -1.44 -0.53 -0.84
N GLY A 118 -1.62 -0.73 -2.14
CA GLY A 118 -1.28 0.25 -3.17
C GLY A 118 -2.39 1.26 -3.40
N GLY A 119 -3.62 0.80 -3.60
CA GLY A 119 -4.77 1.67 -3.84
C GLY A 119 -5.30 2.30 -2.56
N PHE A 120 -6.12 1.55 -1.83
CA PHE A 120 -6.83 2.05 -0.65
C PHE A 120 -5.89 2.55 0.45
N GLY A 121 -4.87 1.78 0.79
CA GLY A 121 -3.93 2.10 1.86
C GLY A 121 -3.23 3.44 1.63
N MET A 122 -2.70 3.66 0.43
CA MET A 122 -2.02 4.92 0.13
C MET A 122 -2.97 6.12 0.11
N VAL A 123 -4.18 5.95 -0.45
CA VAL A 123 -5.20 7.02 -0.46
C VAL A 123 -5.64 7.37 0.96
N LEU A 124 -5.89 6.37 1.81
CA LEU A 124 -6.32 6.58 3.19
C LEU A 124 -5.24 7.24 4.04
N ILE A 125 -3.97 6.83 3.88
CA ILE A 125 -2.83 7.50 4.53
C ILE A 125 -2.75 8.95 4.06
N GLY A 126 -2.83 9.19 2.74
CA GLY A 126 -2.84 10.54 2.17
C GLY A 126 -3.98 11.41 2.71
N ALA A 127 -5.20 10.88 2.79
CA ALA A 127 -6.35 11.57 3.38
C ALA A 127 -6.14 11.88 4.88
N GLY A 128 -5.58 10.93 5.64
CA GLY A 128 -5.22 11.13 7.04
C GLY A 128 -4.22 12.26 7.24
N LEU A 129 -3.22 12.37 6.36
CA LEU A 129 -2.26 13.48 6.37
C LEU A 129 -2.91 14.83 6.09
N VAL A 130 -3.87 14.90 5.16
CA VAL A 130 -4.66 16.13 4.90
C VAL A 130 -5.50 16.53 6.11
N ILE A 131 -6.16 15.55 6.75
CA ILE A 131 -6.97 15.82 7.94
C ILE A 131 -6.09 16.29 9.09
N GLN A 132 -4.91 15.68 9.26
CA GLN A 132 -3.97 16.04 10.32
C GLN A 132 -3.42 17.47 10.17
N SER A 133 -3.04 17.89 8.95
CA SER A 133 -2.54 19.25 8.74
C SER A 133 -3.64 20.29 8.98
N ARG A 134 -4.87 20.00 8.55
CA ARG A 134 -6.04 20.86 8.82
C ARG A 134 -6.38 20.94 10.30
N ALA A 135 -6.36 19.82 11.02
CA ALA A 135 -6.64 19.77 12.44
C ALA A 135 -5.57 20.49 13.28
N ALA A 136 -4.31 20.43 12.86
CA ALA A 136 -3.20 21.14 13.50
C ALA A 136 -3.10 22.62 13.12
N GLY A 137 -3.81 23.06 12.07
CA GLY A 137 -3.70 24.42 11.54
C GLY A 137 -2.32 24.74 10.95
N ALA A 138 -1.55 23.71 10.57
CA ALA A 138 -0.17 23.84 10.09
C ALA A 138 0.18 22.73 9.08
N ALA A 139 1.15 23.03 8.22
CA ALA A 139 1.75 22.05 7.29
C ALA A 139 2.34 20.83 8.03
N LEU A 140 2.59 19.74 7.29
CA LEU A 140 3.29 18.58 7.87
C LEU A 140 4.70 18.98 8.32
N ALA A 141 5.17 18.36 9.41
CA ALA A 141 6.52 18.59 9.95
C ALA A 141 7.63 18.37 8.90
N SER A 142 7.42 17.47 7.93
CA SER A 142 8.23 17.39 6.71
C SER A 142 7.43 16.81 5.55
N GLU A 143 7.04 17.68 4.62
CA GLU A 143 6.35 17.33 3.37
C GLU A 143 7.21 16.46 2.44
N ALA A 144 8.51 16.76 2.40
CA ALA A 144 9.46 15.99 1.60
C ALA A 144 9.66 14.58 2.15
N ASN A 145 9.74 14.40 3.48
CA ASN A 145 9.81 13.07 4.07
C ASN A 145 8.51 12.30 3.84
N ALA A 146 7.35 12.95 3.99
CA ALA A 146 6.06 12.33 3.69
C ALA A 146 6.00 11.83 2.23
N THR A 147 6.53 12.62 1.28
CA THR A 147 6.66 12.20 -0.12
C THR A 147 7.63 11.03 -0.29
N LEU A 148 8.81 11.10 0.31
CA LEU A 148 9.82 10.03 0.25
C LEU A 148 9.23 8.70 0.72
N VAL A 149 8.51 8.69 1.84
CA VAL A 149 7.87 7.47 2.36
C VAL A 149 6.78 6.98 1.41
N ALA A 150 6.03 7.86 0.73
CA ALA A 150 5.06 7.44 -0.28
C ALA A 150 5.73 6.68 -1.44
N PHE A 151 6.85 7.20 -1.93
CA PHE A 151 7.64 6.52 -2.96
C PHE A 151 8.25 5.21 -2.46
N GLY A 152 8.83 5.20 -1.24
CA GLY A 152 9.36 4.00 -0.62
C GLY A 152 8.30 2.91 -0.46
N TRP A 153 7.09 3.29 -0.02
CA TRP A 153 5.94 2.40 0.08
C TRP A 153 5.55 1.81 -1.28
N SER A 154 5.48 2.66 -2.32
CA SER A 154 5.22 2.23 -3.69
C SER A 154 6.27 1.25 -4.21
N VAL A 155 7.55 1.50 -3.92
CA VAL A 155 8.66 0.60 -4.28
C VAL A 155 8.54 -0.72 -3.52
N LEU A 156 8.18 -0.71 -2.23
CA LEU A 156 7.99 -1.93 -1.44
C LEU A 156 6.88 -2.81 -2.01
N ILE A 157 5.78 -2.21 -2.48
CA ILE A 157 4.72 -2.95 -3.17
C ILE A 157 5.26 -3.59 -4.45
N LEU A 158 5.96 -2.81 -5.28
CA LEU A 158 6.54 -3.28 -6.52
C LEU A 158 7.53 -4.44 -6.30
N VAL A 159 8.41 -4.31 -5.31
CA VAL A 159 9.37 -5.34 -4.92
C VAL A 159 8.66 -6.61 -4.45
N ASN A 160 7.57 -6.51 -3.68
CA ASN A 160 6.80 -7.67 -3.26
C ASN A 160 6.17 -8.43 -4.44
N ILE A 161 5.65 -7.69 -5.42
CA ILE A 161 5.12 -8.29 -6.66
C ILE A 161 6.24 -9.02 -7.40
N LEU A 162 7.39 -8.36 -7.60
CA LEU A 162 8.52 -8.94 -8.30
C LEU A 162 9.06 -10.18 -7.59
N ILE A 163 9.25 -10.13 -6.27
CA ILE A 163 9.73 -11.27 -5.48
C ILE A 163 8.76 -12.45 -5.61
N SER A 164 7.45 -12.22 -5.54
CA SER A 164 6.46 -13.29 -5.71
C SER A 164 6.59 -13.97 -7.07
N ILE A 165 6.79 -13.19 -8.13
CA ILE A 165 7.01 -13.72 -9.49
C ILE A 165 8.31 -14.54 -9.57
N PHE A 166 9.43 -14.01 -9.07
CA PHE A 166 10.73 -14.69 -9.16
C PHE A 166 10.81 -15.96 -8.32
N ILE A 167 10.16 -16.00 -7.15
CA ILE A 167 10.07 -17.21 -6.32
C ILE A 167 9.28 -18.31 -7.05
N GLU A 168 8.19 -17.96 -7.72
CA GLU A 168 7.40 -18.91 -8.50
C GLU A 168 8.20 -19.50 -9.68
N VAL A 169 8.96 -18.67 -10.40
CA VAL A 169 9.84 -19.10 -11.49
C VAL A 169 10.95 -20.03 -10.99
N GLY A 170 11.63 -19.67 -9.90
CA GLY A 170 12.69 -20.52 -9.33
C GLY A 170 12.18 -21.89 -8.88
N ARG A 171 10.97 -21.96 -8.31
CA ARG A 171 10.33 -23.21 -7.91
C ARG A 171 9.98 -24.10 -9.12
N PHE A 172 9.60 -23.50 -10.24
CA PHE A 172 9.33 -24.22 -11.49
C PHE A 172 10.61 -24.86 -12.06
N GLU A 173 11.71 -24.13 -12.11
CA GLU A 173 13.01 -24.65 -12.56
C GLU A 173 13.47 -25.84 -11.71
N GLN A 174 13.32 -25.75 -10.39
CA GLN A 174 13.67 -26.83 -9.47
C GLN A 174 12.78 -28.07 -9.63
N THR A 175 11.50 -27.87 -9.93
CA THR A 175 10.56 -28.97 -10.18
C THR A 175 10.88 -29.67 -11.50
N LEU A 176 11.22 -28.91 -12.54
CA LEU A 176 11.70 -29.48 -13.81
C LEU A 176 12.98 -30.28 -13.59
N LEU A 177 14.00 -29.72 -12.91
CA LEU A 177 15.27 -30.41 -12.65
C LEU A 177 15.07 -31.74 -11.92
N ASN A 178 14.15 -31.81 -10.96
CA ASN A 178 13.83 -33.04 -10.22
C ASN A 178 13.07 -34.09 -11.06
N LEU A 179 12.46 -33.71 -12.20
CA LEU A 179 11.77 -34.64 -13.11
C LEU A 179 12.70 -35.22 -14.18
N ILE A 180 13.86 -34.60 -14.42
CA ILE A 180 14.86 -35.02 -15.41
C ILE A 180 16.09 -35.70 -14.79
N SER A 181 16.17 -35.76 -13.45
CA SER A 181 17.15 -36.52 -12.66
C SER A 181 16.56 -37.83 -12.16
#